data_AF-A0A4R5L4M0-F1
#
_entry.id   AF-A0A4R5L4M0-F1
#
_cell.length_a   1.000
_cell.length_b   1.000
_cell.length_c   1.000
_cell.angle_alpha   90.00
_cell.angle_beta   90.00
_cell.angle_gamma   90.00
#
_symmetry.space_group_name_H-M   'P 1'
#
loop_
_entity.id
_entity.type
_entity.pdbx_description
1 polymer ?
#
loop_
_entity_poly.entity_id
_entity_poly.type
_entity_poly.pdbx_seq_one_letter_code
_entity_poly.pdbx_strand_id
1 'polypeptide(L)'
;MWRLVQRYTGRVGYQRGAKAEGLLKHPPVIDCSGWIGLLLTQAMRAENDAVGRTVFGDADIHAMKAWSDRIIQEIADWTGYILAGAEINAHSLPRCATIGLKMGAPGWAANHPRVRGITHIVQIVRRPQDDAPFVSESFGDPVRPGISLTPLADWLVRSQPLLQLDAVWAVDAFRLALAN
;
A
#
# COMPACT_ATOMS: atom_id res chain seq x y z
N MET A 1 -0.23 -12.00 1.19
CA MET A 1 0.76 -10.89 1.19
C MET A 1 2.18 -11.31 1.59
N TRP A 2 2.43 -11.82 2.80
CA TRP A 2 3.79 -12.05 3.33
C TRP A 2 4.74 -12.83 2.41
N ARG A 3 4.27 -13.92 1.78
CA ARG A 3 5.07 -14.71 0.83
C ARG A 3 5.62 -13.88 -0.35
N LEU A 4 4.85 -12.91 -0.85
CA LEU A 4 5.30 -12.00 -1.91
C LEU A 4 6.39 -11.07 -1.39
N VAL A 5 6.16 -10.47 -0.22
CA VAL A 5 7.12 -9.58 0.44
C VAL A 5 8.46 -10.29 0.64
N GLN A 6 8.45 -11.50 1.20
CA GLN A 6 9.66 -12.31 1.39
C GLN A 6 10.37 -12.63 0.07
N ARG A 7 9.61 -12.87 -1.01
CA ARG A 7 10.16 -13.20 -2.32
C ARG A 7 10.88 -12.02 -2.97
N TYR A 8 10.36 -10.81 -2.83
CA TYR A 8 10.79 -9.67 -3.65
C TYR A 8 11.56 -8.58 -2.88
N THR A 9 11.48 -8.54 -1.55
CA THR A 9 12.24 -7.56 -0.74
C THR A 9 13.73 -7.68 -1.01
N GLY A 10 14.37 -6.55 -1.32
CA GLY A 10 15.80 -6.48 -1.64
C GLY A 10 16.21 -7.10 -2.98
N ARG A 11 15.25 -7.49 -3.82
CA ARG A 11 15.51 -8.15 -5.14
C ARG A 11 14.90 -7.42 -6.32
N VAL A 12 14.08 -6.41 -6.08
CA VAL A 12 13.33 -5.67 -7.10
C VAL A 12 13.61 -4.20 -6.91
N GLY A 13 13.99 -3.52 -7.99
CA GLY A 13 14.22 -2.08 -8.00
C GLY A 13 12.94 -1.26 -8.14
N TYR A 14 13.07 0.05 -8.01
CA TYR A 14 11.97 0.98 -8.26
C TYR A 14 12.03 1.55 -9.68
N GLN A 15 10.91 1.53 -10.38
CA GLN A 15 10.74 2.30 -11.61
C GLN A 15 9.33 2.89 -11.62
N ARG A 16 9.22 4.22 -11.61
CA ARG A 16 7.93 4.92 -11.69
C ARG A 16 7.12 4.44 -12.90
N GLY A 17 5.85 4.11 -12.69
CA GLY A 17 4.94 3.62 -13.72
C GLY A 17 5.03 2.11 -13.98
N ALA A 18 6.06 1.42 -13.50
CA ALA A 18 6.14 -0.03 -13.64
C ALA A 18 5.14 -0.72 -12.68
N LYS A 19 4.28 -1.59 -13.20
CA LYS A 19 3.34 -2.39 -12.40
C LYS A 19 3.81 -3.84 -12.31
N ALA A 20 2.90 -4.78 -12.06
CA ALA A 20 3.24 -6.17 -11.79
C ALA A 20 4.04 -6.84 -12.93
N GLU A 21 3.79 -6.47 -14.18
CA GLU A 21 4.55 -6.91 -15.35
C GLU A 21 6.03 -6.49 -15.32
N GLY A 22 6.37 -5.44 -14.57
CA GLY A 22 7.76 -5.02 -14.35
C GLY A 22 8.59 -6.05 -13.57
N LEU A 23 7.94 -6.95 -12.82
CA LEU A 23 8.61 -8.06 -12.12
C LEU A 23 9.18 -9.13 -13.07
N LEU A 24 8.76 -9.13 -14.34
CA LEU A 24 9.26 -10.03 -15.38
C LEU A 24 10.49 -9.46 -16.13
N LYS A 25 10.89 -8.22 -15.85
CA LYS A 25 12.05 -7.58 -16.48
C LYS A 25 13.37 -7.99 -15.83
N HIS A 26 14.47 -7.71 -16.52
CA HIS A 26 15.83 -7.89 -16.01
C HIS A 26 16.62 -6.56 -16.12
N PRO A 27 16.93 -5.88 -15.00
CA PRO A 27 16.52 -6.21 -13.62
C PRO A 27 15.01 -5.99 -13.39
N PRO A 28 14.39 -6.70 -12.42
CA PRO A 28 12.97 -6.54 -12.12
C PRO A 28 12.71 -5.21 -11.41
N VAL A 29 11.62 -4.55 -11.77
CA VAL A 29 11.26 -3.23 -11.23
C VAL A 29 9.76 -3.10 -10.98
N ILE A 30 9.38 -2.31 -9.98
CA ILE A 30 7.96 -1.98 -9.71
C ILE A 30 7.83 -0.66 -8.97
N ASP A 31 6.81 0.15 -9.26
CA ASP A 31 6.49 1.35 -8.50
C ASP A 31 5.69 1.06 -7.22
N CYS A 32 5.50 2.08 -6.39
CA CYS A 32 4.82 1.98 -5.10
C CYS A 32 3.39 1.43 -5.25
N SER A 33 2.57 2.07 -6.06
CA SER A 33 1.19 1.66 -6.32
C SER A 33 1.06 0.28 -6.99
N GLY A 34 1.99 -0.07 -7.88
CA GLY A 34 2.03 -1.38 -8.53
C GLY A 34 2.33 -2.48 -7.52
N TRP A 35 3.23 -2.22 -6.58
CA TRP A 35 3.54 -3.14 -5.49
C TRP A 35 2.35 -3.33 -4.56
N ILE A 36 1.73 -2.25 -4.10
CA ILE A 36 0.58 -2.33 -3.19
C ILE A 36 -0.63 -2.95 -3.88
N GLY A 37 -0.91 -2.58 -5.13
CA GLY A 37 -1.96 -3.22 -5.94
C GLY A 37 -1.75 -4.72 -6.11
N LEU A 38 -0.50 -5.17 -6.35
CA LEU A 38 -0.19 -6.60 -6.39
C LEU A 38 -0.45 -7.29 -5.04
N LEU A 39 -0.03 -6.68 -3.93
CA LEU A 39 -0.25 -7.26 -2.59
C LEU A 39 -1.74 -7.41 -2.28
N LEU A 40 -2.54 -6.36 -2.51
CA LEU A 40 -3.97 -6.33 -2.22
C LEU A 40 -4.75 -7.30 -3.12
N THR A 41 -4.53 -7.28 -4.43
CA THR A 41 -5.22 -8.18 -5.37
C THR A 41 -4.95 -9.65 -5.05
N GLN A 42 -3.72 -10.01 -4.69
CA GLN A 42 -3.36 -11.37 -4.31
C GLN A 42 -3.93 -11.75 -2.93
N ALA A 43 -4.06 -10.79 -2.01
CA ALA A 43 -4.71 -11.04 -0.72
C ALA A 43 -6.21 -11.30 -0.90
N MET A 44 -6.93 -10.43 -1.60
CA MET A 44 -8.36 -10.55 -1.85
C MET A 44 -8.71 -11.88 -2.54
N ARG A 45 -7.92 -12.29 -3.55
CA ARG A 45 -8.10 -13.60 -4.20
C ARG A 45 -7.86 -14.76 -3.24
N ALA A 46 -6.80 -14.71 -2.44
CA ALA A 46 -6.52 -15.75 -1.46
C ALA A 46 -7.61 -15.86 -0.39
N GLU A 47 -8.25 -14.76 0.02
CA GLU A 47 -9.39 -14.78 0.93
C GLU A 47 -10.64 -15.41 0.27
N ASN A 48 -10.96 -15.04 -0.99
CA ASN A 48 -12.03 -15.69 -1.74
C ASN A 48 -11.80 -17.21 -1.83
N ASP A 49 -10.58 -17.63 -2.15
CA ASP A 49 -10.19 -19.04 -2.26
C ASP A 49 -10.32 -19.76 -0.91
N ALA A 50 -9.89 -19.12 0.20
CA ALA A 50 -9.93 -19.70 1.53
C ALA A 50 -11.36 -19.87 2.06
N VAL A 51 -12.27 -18.95 1.74
CA VAL A 51 -13.68 -19.00 2.16
C VAL A 51 -14.54 -19.80 1.18
N GLY A 52 -14.03 -20.11 -0.02
CA GLY A 52 -14.73 -20.90 -1.04
C GLY A 52 -15.87 -20.16 -1.75
N ARG A 53 -15.90 -18.83 -1.67
CA ARG A 53 -16.88 -17.96 -2.35
C ARG A 53 -16.29 -16.58 -2.63
N THR A 54 -16.92 -15.84 -3.53
CA THR A 54 -16.57 -14.44 -3.81
C THR A 54 -17.03 -13.54 -2.66
N VAL A 55 -16.08 -13.03 -1.87
CA VAL A 55 -16.30 -11.95 -0.89
C VAL A 55 -15.75 -10.61 -1.38
N PHE A 56 -14.71 -10.64 -2.22
CA PHE A 56 -14.23 -9.51 -3.00
C PHE A 56 -14.57 -9.74 -4.47
N GLY A 57 -15.37 -8.86 -5.06
CA GLY A 57 -15.77 -8.93 -6.46
C GLY A 57 -14.66 -8.46 -7.42
N ASP A 58 -14.90 -8.62 -8.72
CA ASP A 58 -13.95 -8.15 -9.75
C ASP A 58 -13.74 -6.64 -9.71
N ALA A 59 -14.76 -5.88 -9.33
CA ALA A 59 -14.66 -4.42 -9.16
C ALA A 59 -13.69 -4.05 -8.03
N ASP A 60 -13.77 -4.73 -6.87
CA ASP A 60 -12.84 -4.53 -5.74
C ASP A 60 -11.40 -4.80 -6.17
N ILE A 61 -11.18 -5.94 -6.82
CA ILE A 61 -9.85 -6.36 -7.29
C ILE A 61 -9.34 -5.41 -8.38
N HIS A 62 -10.21 -4.92 -9.27
CA HIS A 62 -9.82 -3.98 -10.32
C HIS A 62 -9.43 -2.61 -9.75
N ALA A 63 -10.17 -2.10 -8.75
CA ALA A 63 -9.89 -0.82 -8.11
C ALA A 63 -8.48 -0.76 -7.49
N MET A 64 -7.92 -1.91 -7.08
CA MET A 64 -6.56 -1.99 -6.53
C MET A 64 -5.46 -1.79 -7.59
N LYS A 65 -5.80 -1.79 -8.88
CA LYS A 65 -4.86 -1.60 -10.01
C LYS A 65 -4.81 -0.14 -10.46
N ALA A 66 -4.74 0.79 -9.52
CA ALA A 66 -4.74 2.22 -9.79
C ALA A 66 -3.48 2.92 -9.28
N TRP A 67 -3.44 4.26 -9.38
CA TRP A 67 -2.40 5.08 -8.76
C TRP A 67 -2.60 5.18 -7.24
N SER A 68 -1.55 5.55 -6.52
CA SER A 68 -1.52 5.61 -5.05
C SER A 68 -2.71 6.33 -4.43
N ASP A 69 -3.05 7.51 -4.96
CA ASP A 69 -4.16 8.32 -4.48
C ASP A 69 -5.51 7.67 -4.77
N ARG A 70 -5.66 7.09 -5.97
CA ARG A 70 -6.91 6.44 -6.37
C ARG A 70 -7.17 5.16 -5.57
N ILE A 71 -6.15 4.35 -5.28
CA ILE A 71 -6.31 3.16 -4.42
C ILE A 71 -6.86 3.57 -3.05
N ILE A 72 -6.28 4.60 -2.43
CA ILE A 72 -6.74 5.09 -1.13
C ILE A 72 -8.16 5.66 -1.23
N GLN A 73 -8.46 6.42 -2.28
CA GLN A 73 -9.77 7.01 -2.51
C GLN A 73 -10.86 5.95 -2.66
N GLU A 74 -10.66 4.94 -3.52
CA GLU A 74 -11.68 3.90 -3.76
C GLU A 74 -11.98 3.10 -2.49
N ILE A 75 -10.95 2.71 -1.74
CA ILE A 75 -11.16 2.00 -0.47
C ILE A 75 -11.93 2.90 0.51
N ALA A 76 -11.53 4.17 0.66
CA ALA A 76 -12.20 5.08 1.58
C ALA A 76 -13.66 5.30 1.20
N ASP A 77 -13.96 5.52 -0.09
CA ASP A 77 -15.31 5.77 -0.57
C ASP A 77 -16.23 4.56 -0.36
N TRP A 78 -15.76 3.36 -0.67
CA TRP A 78 -16.60 2.16 -0.60
C TRP A 78 -16.74 1.62 0.82
N THR A 79 -15.74 1.83 1.67
CA THR A 79 -15.78 1.36 3.07
C THR A 79 -16.28 2.41 4.05
N GLY A 80 -16.35 3.67 3.65
CA GLY A 80 -16.63 4.80 4.54
C GLY A 80 -15.57 4.99 5.64
N TYR A 81 -14.40 4.37 5.51
CA TYR A 81 -13.38 4.33 6.56
C TYR A 81 -12.05 4.93 6.09
N ILE A 82 -11.58 5.93 6.82
CA ILE A 82 -10.27 6.56 6.65
C ILE A 82 -9.82 7.15 7.98
N LEU A 83 -8.56 6.93 8.35
CA LEU A 83 -7.87 7.66 9.41
C LEU A 83 -6.95 8.69 8.77
N ALA A 84 -6.76 9.85 9.41
CA ALA A 84 -5.87 10.90 8.93
C ALA A 84 -4.89 11.38 10.01
N GLY A 85 -3.67 11.71 9.60
CA GLY A 85 -2.70 12.45 10.41
C GLY A 85 -2.52 11.88 11.82
N ALA A 86 -2.82 12.69 12.84
CA ALA A 86 -2.66 12.33 14.25
C ALA A 86 -3.54 11.14 14.72
N GLU A 87 -4.60 10.78 14.00
CA GLU A 87 -5.41 9.61 14.32
C GLU A 87 -4.65 8.29 14.09
N ILE A 88 -3.61 8.30 13.26
CA ILE A 88 -2.83 7.13 12.89
C ILE A 88 -1.75 6.86 13.93
N ASN A 89 -1.92 5.75 14.66
CA ASN A 89 -0.96 5.25 15.63
C ASN A 89 -1.01 3.72 15.71
N ALA A 90 -0.13 3.12 16.50
CA ALA A 90 -0.02 1.66 16.62
C ALA A 90 -1.31 0.96 17.11
N HIS A 91 -2.22 1.68 17.78
CA HIS A 91 -3.45 1.15 18.35
C HIS A 91 -4.68 1.38 17.47
N SER A 92 -4.69 2.44 16.66
CA SER A 92 -5.83 2.79 15.79
C SER A 92 -5.77 2.12 14.42
N LEU A 93 -4.56 1.76 13.95
CA LEU A 93 -4.36 1.23 12.61
C LEU A 93 -5.06 -0.14 12.42
N PRO A 94 -5.79 -0.32 11.29
CA PRO A 94 -6.23 -1.63 10.87
C PRO A 94 -5.08 -2.63 10.77
N ARG A 95 -5.36 -3.90 11.04
CA ARG A 95 -4.33 -4.97 11.11
C ARG A 95 -3.46 -5.04 9.86
N CYS A 96 -4.05 -4.81 8.69
CA CYS A 96 -3.43 -4.79 7.37
C CYS A 96 -3.75 -3.48 6.63
N ALA A 97 -3.64 -2.34 7.31
CA ALA A 97 -3.97 -1.04 6.72
C ALA A 97 -3.16 -0.74 5.44
N THR A 98 -3.81 -0.10 4.48
CA THR A 98 -3.17 0.53 3.31
C THR A 98 -3.01 2.01 3.62
N ILE A 99 -1.81 2.57 3.42
CA ILE A 99 -1.51 3.93 3.87
C ILE A 99 -0.97 4.76 2.71
N GLY A 100 -1.65 5.87 2.40
CA GLY A 100 -1.21 6.88 1.43
C GLY A 100 -0.45 8.00 2.12
N LEU A 101 0.60 8.51 1.46
CA LEU A 101 1.42 9.61 1.95
C LEU A 101 1.57 10.71 0.90
N LYS A 102 1.46 11.96 1.35
CA LYS A 102 1.89 13.13 0.59
C LYS A 102 3.36 13.40 0.88
N MET A 103 4.22 12.86 0.03
CA MET A 103 5.67 13.04 0.09
C MET A 103 6.17 13.94 -1.03
N GLY A 104 6.82 15.04 -0.64
CA GLY A 104 7.38 16.02 -1.58
C GLY A 104 6.34 16.67 -2.49
N ALA A 105 6.85 17.40 -3.49
CA ALA A 105 6.06 18.04 -4.53
C ALA A 105 6.75 17.82 -5.88
N PRO A 106 6.69 16.59 -6.43
CA PRO A 106 7.40 16.28 -7.67
C PRO A 106 6.81 17.10 -8.82
N GLY A 107 7.65 17.56 -9.76
CA GLY A 107 7.21 18.49 -10.82
C GLY A 107 6.03 18.01 -11.67
N TRP A 108 5.82 16.69 -11.79
CA TRP A 108 4.64 16.14 -12.48
C TRP A 108 3.32 16.41 -11.74
N ALA A 109 3.33 16.61 -10.43
CA ALA A 109 2.13 16.80 -9.61
C ALA A 109 1.44 18.14 -9.90
N ALA A 110 2.15 19.12 -10.47
CA ALA A 110 1.55 20.36 -10.95
C ALA A 110 0.60 20.14 -12.14
N ASN A 111 0.91 19.16 -13.00
CA ASN A 111 0.14 18.87 -14.20
C ASN A 111 -0.85 17.71 -14.00
N HIS A 112 -0.61 16.87 -12.99
CA HIS A 112 -1.46 15.73 -12.64
C HIS A 112 -1.75 15.76 -11.13
N PRO A 113 -2.60 16.69 -10.66
CA PRO A 113 -2.93 16.79 -9.26
C PRO A 113 -3.59 15.50 -8.79
N ARG A 114 -3.15 15.01 -7.64
CA ARG A 114 -3.68 13.80 -7.02
C ARG A 114 -4.59 14.15 -5.87
N VAL A 115 -5.59 13.29 -5.63
CA VAL A 115 -6.47 13.45 -4.48
C VAL A 115 -5.63 13.44 -3.20
N ARG A 116 -5.85 14.44 -2.32
CA ARG A 116 -5.07 14.68 -1.10
C ARG A 116 -3.56 14.88 -1.31
N GLY A 117 -3.11 15.03 -2.56
CA GLY A 117 -1.69 15.13 -2.91
C GLY A 117 -0.90 13.85 -2.64
N ILE A 118 -1.54 12.68 -2.59
CA ILE A 118 -0.87 11.40 -2.26
C ILE A 118 0.12 11.02 -3.38
N THR A 119 1.41 11.05 -3.06
CA THR A 119 2.49 10.73 -4.01
C THR A 119 3.08 9.34 -3.76
N HIS A 120 2.89 8.77 -2.58
CA HIS A 120 3.40 7.46 -2.19
C HIS A 120 2.34 6.61 -1.46
N ILE A 121 2.50 5.30 -1.47
CA ILE A 121 1.58 4.35 -0.83
C ILE A 121 2.36 3.15 -0.28
N VAL A 122 1.94 2.68 0.88
CA VAL A 122 2.53 1.55 1.60
C VAL A 122 1.45 0.60 2.11
N GLN A 123 1.84 -0.62 2.47
CA GLN A 123 0.93 -1.65 2.98
C GLN A 123 1.46 -2.26 4.28
N ILE A 124 0.62 -2.33 5.30
CA ILE A 124 0.92 -3.14 6.48
C ILE A 124 0.73 -4.62 6.14
N VAL A 125 1.76 -5.41 6.42
CA VAL A 125 1.78 -6.86 6.28
C VAL A 125 2.17 -7.51 7.60
N ARG A 126 1.71 -8.75 7.81
CA ARG A 126 1.93 -9.50 9.05
C ARG A 126 2.81 -10.71 8.81
N ARG A 127 3.80 -10.90 9.68
CA ARG A 127 4.65 -12.08 9.67
C ARG A 127 3.86 -13.29 10.20
N PRO A 128 3.74 -14.41 9.45
CA PRO A 128 2.91 -15.53 9.86
C PRO A 128 3.33 -16.22 11.15
N GLN A 129 4.61 -16.13 11.52
CA GLN A 129 5.15 -16.85 12.69
C GLN A 129 4.68 -16.26 14.02
N ASP A 130 4.54 -14.95 14.11
CA ASP A 130 4.35 -14.21 15.36
C ASP A 130 3.41 -13.00 15.24
N ASP A 131 2.72 -12.88 14.11
CA ASP A 131 1.85 -11.76 13.75
C ASP A 131 2.50 -10.36 13.82
N ALA A 132 3.83 -10.31 13.79
CA ALA A 132 4.56 -9.05 13.88
C ALA A 132 4.22 -8.14 12.67
N PRO A 133 3.86 -6.85 12.90
CA PRO A 133 3.51 -5.91 11.84
C PRO A 133 4.75 -5.29 11.19
N PHE A 134 4.73 -5.27 9.86
CA PHE A 134 5.72 -4.58 9.04
C PHE A 134 5.02 -3.73 8.00
N VAL A 135 5.64 -2.63 7.61
CA VAL A 135 5.26 -1.83 6.46
C VAL A 135 6.10 -2.26 5.27
N SER A 136 5.43 -2.68 4.20
CA SER A 136 6.05 -2.97 2.91
C SER A 136 5.76 -1.85 1.92
N GLU A 137 6.78 -1.46 1.18
CA GLU A 137 6.71 -0.38 0.20
C GLU A 137 7.72 -0.62 -0.92
N SER A 138 7.48 0.00 -2.08
CA SER A 138 8.50 0.13 -3.14
C SER A 138 8.81 1.61 -3.33
N PHE A 139 10.06 2.01 -3.12
CA PHE A 139 10.46 3.41 -3.15
C PHE A 139 11.76 3.63 -3.92
N GLY A 140 11.86 4.79 -4.58
CA GLY A 140 13.01 5.16 -5.40
C GLY A 140 13.94 6.11 -4.68
N ASP A 141 14.61 5.65 -3.62
CA ASP A 141 15.69 6.40 -2.95
C ASP A 141 17.05 5.99 -3.53
N PRO A 142 18.00 6.93 -3.76
CA PRO A 142 19.37 6.64 -4.20
C PRO A 142 20.12 5.58 -3.36
N VAL A 143 19.78 5.42 -2.08
CA VAL A 143 20.44 4.54 -1.10
C VAL A 143 19.69 3.21 -0.91
N ARG A 144 18.38 3.17 -1.21
CA ARG A 144 17.53 1.98 -1.02
C ARG A 144 16.56 1.81 -2.21
N PRO A 145 16.97 1.08 -3.26
CA PRO A 145 16.14 0.94 -4.44
C PRO A 145 15.10 -0.18 -4.29
N GLY A 146 13.82 0.19 -4.41
CA GLY A 146 12.71 -0.73 -4.65
C GLY A 146 12.06 -1.30 -3.39
N ILE A 147 11.75 -2.59 -3.40
CA ILE A 147 10.90 -3.19 -2.36
C ILE A 147 11.66 -3.33 -1.04
N SER A 148 11.10 -2.75 0.02
CA SER A 148 11.60 -2.83 1.37
C SER A 148 10.53 -3.28 2.36
N LEU A 149 11.01 -3.65 3.55
CA LEU A 149 10.19 -4.08 4.68
C LEU A 149 10.74 -3.43 5.96
N THR A 150 9.91 -2.67 6.66
CA THR A 150 10.28 -1.94 7.87
C THR A 150 9.33 -2.35 9.01
N PRO A 151 9.80 -2.64 10.23
CA PRO A 151 8.90 -2.85 11.38
C PRO A 151 7.94 -1.68 11.54
N LEU A 152 6.66 -1.94 11.86
CA LEU A 152 5.65 -0.87 11.93
C LEU A 152 6.02 0.23 12.94
N ALA A 153 6.58 -0.15 14.10
CA ALA A 153 7.02 0.81 15.10
C ALA A 153 8.09 1.77 14.54
N ASP A 154 9.11 1.22 13.87
CA ASP A 154 10.18 2.02 13.25
C ASP A 154 9.63 2.91 12.13
N TRP A 155 8.67 2.39 11.36
CA TRP A 155 8.03 3.16 10.28
C TRP A 155 7.21 4.33 10.85
N LEU A 156 6.43 4.11 11.91
CA LEU A 156 5.66 5.18 12.57
C LEU A 156 6.58 6.28 13.09
N VAL A 157 7.70 5.92 13.72
CA VAL A 157 8.70 6.89 14.19
C VAL A 157 9.27 7.72 13.02
N ARG A 158 9.61 7.08 11.91
CA ARG A 158 10.11 7.77 10.70
C ARG A 158 9.06 8.66 10.05
N SER A 159 7.79 8.25 10.11
CA SER A 159 6.66 8.95 9.51
C SER A 159 6.11 10.08 10.39
N GLN A 160 6.59 10.23 11.63
CA GLN A 160 6.09 11.23 12.59
C GLN A 160 5.98 12.65 12.03
N PRO A 161 6.96 13.18 11.25
CA PRO A 161 6.83 14.51 10.67
C PRO A 161 5.65 14.62 9.68
N LEU A 162 5.38 13.57 8.90
CA LEU A 162 4.25 13.57 7.96
C LEU A 162 2.91 13.43 8.68
N LEU A 163 2.88 12.63 9.76
CA LEU A 163 1.70 12.48 10.62
C LEU A 163 1.28 13.81 11.26
N GLN A 164 2.26 14.61 11.70
CA GLN A 164 2.02 15.94 12.29
C GLN A 164 1.58 17.00 11.26
N LEU A 165 1.84 16.78 9.98
CA LEU A 165 1.45 17.67 8.88
C LEU A 165 0.13 17.26 8.23
N ASP A 166 -0.60 16.31 8.81
CA ASP A 166 -1.82 15.71 8.24
C ASP A 166 -1.61 15.22 6.79
N ALA A 167 -0.41 14.70 6.51
CA ALA A 167 0.06 14.28 5.18
C ALA A 167 -0.03 12.76 4.98
N VAL A 168 -0.79 12.05 5.82
CA VAL A 168 -0.90 10.60 5.85
C VAL A 168 -2.35 10.19 6.02
N TRP A 169 -2.79 9.19 5.25
CA TRP A 169 -4.14 8.64 5.30
C TRP A 169 -4.10 7.12 5.30
N ALA A 170 -4.78 6.47 6.25
CA ALA A 170 -4.85 5.03 6.36
C ALA A 170 -6.28 4.52 6.11
N VAL A 171 -6.41 3.45 5.33
CA VAL A 171 -7.67 2.80 4.97
C VAL A 171 -7.58 1.29 5.21
N ASP A 172 -8.72 0.61 5.21
CA ASP A 172 -8.81 -0.84 5.41
C ASP A 172 -9.46 -1.52 4.20
N ALA A 173 -8.63 -2.03 3.28
CA ALA A 173 -9.09 -2.69 2.07
C ALA A 173 -9.94 -3.94 2.35
N PHE A 174 -9.77 -4.59 3.50
CA PHE A 174 -10.49 -5.83 3.82
C PHE A 174 -11.92 -5.57 4.31
N ARG A 175 -12.27 -4.32 4.63
CA ARG A 175 -13.68 -3.93 4.89
C ARG A 175 -14.55 -3.99 3.64
N LEU A 176 -13.97 -4.02 2.44
CA LEU A 176 -14.73 -4.19 1.20
C LEU A 176 -15.55 -5.48 1.18
N ALA A 177 -15.06 -6.55 1.84
CA ALA A 177 -15.82 -7.79 1.99
C ALA A 177 -17.11 -7.66 2.83
N LEU A 178 -17.26 -6.57 3.58
CA LEU A 178 -18.46 -6.25 4.37
C LEU A 178 -19.39 -5.25 3.67
N ALA A 179 -18.91 -4.61 2.60
CA ALA A 179 -19.64 -3.59 1.85
C ALA A 179 -20.47 -4.18 0.69
N ASN A 180 -20.29 -5.48 0.41
CA ASN A 180 -20.93 -6.23 -0.67
C ASN A 180 -22.06 -7.15 -0.17
#